data_AF-A0A939VZF1-F1
#
_entry.id   AF-A0A939VZF1-F1
#
_cell.length_a   1.000
_cell.length_b   1.000
_cell.length_c   1.000
_cell.angle_alpha   90.00
_cell.angle_beta   90.00
_cell.angle_gamma   90.00
#
_symmetry.space_group_name_H-M   'P 1'
#
loop_
_entity.id
_entity.type
_entity.pdbx_description
1 polymer ?
#
loop_
_entity_poly.entity_id
_entity_poly.type
_entity_poly.pdbx_seq_one_letter_code
_entity_poly.pdbx_strand_id
1 'polypeptide(L)' 'LHLPCMLPGLNVEGLENGRSLLFDAGSGQTLHAYAGAAEELRGHTQEICRRAQVDMIDAMSDEDLVKPLLRFFRNRRSKR' A
#
# COMPACT_ATOMS: atom_id res chain seq x y z
N LEU A 1 10.19 9.57 -0.13
CA LEU A 1 11.08 9.39 -1.32
C LEU A 1 10.66 10.39 -2.40
N HIS A 2 11.53 11.31 -2.81
CA HIS A 2 11.25 12.20 -3.94
C HIS A 2 11.71 11.47 -5.21
N LEU A 3 10.81 10.73 -5.84
CA LEU A 3 11.10 10.00 -7.08
C LEU A 3 11.09 10.99 -8.25
N PRO A 4 12.12 11.00 -9.11
CA PRO A 4 12.16 11.87 -10.28
C PRO A 4 10.97 11.58 -11.18
N CYS A 5 10.35 12.65 -11.71
CA CYS A 5 9.02 12.67 -12.33
C CYS A 5 8.86 11.88 -13.64
N MET A 6 9.80 11.01 -14.00
CA MET A 6 9.75 10.17 -15.20
C MET A 6 10.60 8.91 -14.94
N LEU A 7 10.01 7.87 -14.33
CA LEU A 7 10.61 6.54 -14.40
C LEU A 7 10.22 5.94 -15.77
N PRO A 8 11.17 5.77 -16.73
CA PRO A 8 10.89 4.97 -17.91
C PRO A 8 10.49 3.58 -17.43
N GLY A 9 9.50 2.96 -18.08
CA GLY A 9 8.82 1.75 -17.61
C GLY A 9 9.75 0.74 -16.93
N LEU A 10 9.38 0.34 -15.71
CA LEU A 10 10.10 -0.63 -14.88
C LEU A 10 9.77 -2.03 -15.39
N ASN A 11 10.76 -2.73 -15.96
CA ASN A 11 10.59 -4.13 -16.28
C ASN A 11 10.86 -4.99 -15.03
N VAL A 12 9.83 -5.63 -14.48
CA VAL A 12 9.92 -6.50 -13.30
C VAL A 12 9.92 -7.95 -13.76
N GLU A 13 11.02 -8.67 -13.54
CA GLU A 13 11.12 -10.09 -13.86
C GLU A 13 10.92 -10.94 -12.59
N GLY A 14 9.93 -11.83 -12.62
CA GLY A 14 9.69 -12.76 -11.52
C GLY A 14 10.68 -13.93 -11.57
N LEU A 15 11.52 -14.08 -10.55
CA LEU A 15 12.47 -15.19 -10.44
C LEU A 15 11.78 -16.57 -10.44
N GLU A 16 10.58 -16.64 -9.87
CA GLU A 16 9.85 -17.90 -9.67
C GLU A 16 9.20 -18.45 -10.95
N ASN A 17 8.98 -17.61 -11.96
CA ASN A 17 8.23 -17.98 -13.16
C ASN A 17 8.84 -17.46 -14.48
N GLY A 18 9.94 -16.69 -14.42
CA GLY A 18 10.60 -16.08 -15.57
C GLY A 18 9.72 -15.11 -16.36
N ARG A 19 8.61 -14.64 -15.77
CA ARG A 19 7.70 -13.69 -16.44
C ARG A 19 8.20 -12.27 -16.20
N SER A 20 8.36 -11.53 -17.29
CA SER A 20 8.67 -10.10 -17.26
C SER A 20 7.39 -9.30 -17.38
N LEU A 21 7.18 -8.34 -16.48
CA LEU A 21 6.06 -7.42 -16.47
C LEU A 21 6.58 -6.00 -16.61
N LEU A 22 6.23 -5.35 -17.72
CA LEU A 22 6.59 -3.96 -17.95
C LEU A 22 5.59 -3.06 -17.22
N PHE A 23 6.04 -2.41 -16.15
CA PHE A 23 5.28 -1.46 -15.37
C PHE A 23 5.62 -0.03 -15.80
N ASP A 24 4.74 0.60 -16.56
CA ASP A 24 4.89 2.02 -16.93
C ASP A 24 4.34 2.95 -15.85
N ALA A 25 5.23 3.55 -15.07
CA ALA A 25 4.91 4.55 -14.05
C ALA A 25 4.75 5.98 -14.62
N GLY A 26 4.99 6.18 -15.92
CA GLY A 26 4.92 7.49 -16.58
C GLY A 26 3.50 7.89 -16.99
N SER A 27 2.60 6.92 -17.16
CA SER A 27 1.22 7.18 -17.56
C SER A 27 0.29 7.34 -16.35
N GLY A 28 -0.36 8.51 -16.23
CA GLY A 28 -1.30 8.79 -15.14
C GLY A 28 -2.47 7.80 -15.05
N GLN A 29 -2.86 7.18 -16.18
CA GLN A 29 -3.88 6.13 -16.22
C GLN A 29 -3.43 4.85 -15.49
N THR A 30 -2.18 4.44 -15.67
CA THR A 30 -1.61 3.25 -15.01
C THR A 30 -1.45 3.48 -13.51
N LEU A 31 -1.05 4.69 -13.10
CA LEU A 31 -1.02 5.07 -11.68
C LEU A 31 -2.42 5.08 -11.06
N HIS A 32 -3.44 5.56 -11.77
CA HIS A 32 -4.83 5.50 -11.31
C HIS A 32 -5.34 4.07 -11.19
N ALA A 33 -5.05 3.21 -12.17
CA ALA A 33 -5.42 1.80 -12.12
C ALA A 33 -4.73 1.08 -10.96
N TYR A 34 -3.44 1.35 -10.73
CA TYR A 34 -2.70 0.84 -9.59
C TYR A 34 -3.29 1.32 -8.26
N ALA A 35 -3.60 2.62 -8.13
CA ALA A 35 -4.22 3.17 -6.93
C ALA A 35 -5.58 2.52 -6.64
N GLY A 36 -6.40 2.32 -7.67
CA GLY A 36 -7.68 1.61 -7.54
C GLY A 36 -7.51 0.16 -7.08
N ALA A 37 -6.60 -0.59 -7.69
CA ALA A 37 -6.32 -1.97 -7.28
C ALA A 37 -5.77 -2.05 -5.84
N ALA A 38 -4.93 -1.10 -5.44
CA ALA A 38 -4.42 -1.01 -4.08
C ALA A 38 -5.54 -0.69 -3.07
N GLU A 39 -6.48 0.19 -3.44
CA GLU A 39 -7.63 0.53 -2.61
C GLU A 39 -8.59 -0.65 -2.44
N GLU A 40 -8.87 -1.41 -3.51
CA GLU A 40 -9.65 -2.65 -3.46
C GLU A 40 -9.01 -3.68 -2.53
N LEU A 41 -7.70 -3.92 -2.67
CA LEU A 41 -6.96 -4.85 -1.82
C LEU A 41 -6.99 -4.43 -0.35
N ARG A 42 -6.86 -3.12 -0.08
CA ARG A 42 -6.94 -2.58 1.27
C ARG A 42 -8.34 -2.72 1.85
N GLY A 43 -9.39 -2.45 1.08
CA GLY A 43 -10.77 -2.64 1.50
C GLY A 43 -11.08 -4.10 1.85
N HIS A 44 -10.61 -5.04 1.02
CA HIS A 44 -10.73 -6.47 1.29
C HIS A 44 -10.02 -6.88 2.60
N THR A 45 -8.80 -6.40 2.80
CA THR A 45 -8.02 -6.67 4.02
C THR A 45 -8.70 -6.08 5.26
N GLN A 46 -9.23 -4.86 5.15
CA GLN A 46 -9.96 -4.21 6.24
C GLN A 46 -11.21 -5.02 6.64
N GLU A 47 -11.94 -5.56 5.67
CA GLU A 47 -13.11 -6.40 5.94
C GLU A 47 -12.73 -7.70 6.67
N ILE A 48 -11.62 -8.33 6.28
CA ILE A 48 -11.08 -9.51 6.99
C ILE A 48 -10.75 -9.16 8.44
N CYS A 49 -9.98 -8.08 8.66
CA CYS A 49 -9.61 -7.64 10.00
C CYS A 49 -10.84 -7.33 10.86
N ARG A 50 -11.85 -6.65 10.28
CA ARG A 50 -13.12 -6.35 10.94
C ARG A 50 -13.86 -7.61 11.37
N ARG A 51 -13.95 -8.62 10.50
CA ARG A 51 -14.59 -9.92 10.82
C ARG A 51 -13.84 -10.67 11.91
N ALA A 52 -12.52 -10.59 11.91
CA ALA A 52 -11.66 -11.20 12.92
C ALA A 52 -11.64 -10.42 14.25
N GLN A 53 -12.31 -9.26 14.35
CA GLN A 53 -12.25 -8.34 15.48
C GLN A 53 -10.82 -7.87 15.81
N VAL A 54 -9.97 -7.79 14.79
CA VAL A 54 -8.59 -7.30 14.88
C VAL A 54 -8.51 -5.91 14.28
N ASP A 55 -7.78 -5.03 14.94
CA ASP A 55 -7.52 -3.69 14.42
C ASP A 55 -6.41 -3.69 13.36
N MET A 56 -6.68 -3.09 12.21
CA MET A 56 -5.70 -2.91 11.15
C MET A 56 -4.88 -1.64 11.41
N ILE A 57 -3.55 -1.76 11.36
CA ILE A 57 -2.62 -0.63 11.50
C ILE A 57 -1.81 -0.55 10.21
N ASP A 58 -2.07 0.48 9.41
CA ASP A 58 -1.25 0.75 8.23
C ASP A 58 0.10 1.32 8.64
N ALA A 59 1.16 0.61 8.29
CA ALA A 59 2.54 1.05 8.45
C ALA A 59 3.19 1.15 7.07
N MET A 60 3.76 2.31 6.77
CA MET A 60 4.50 2.55 5.53
C MET A 60 5.99 2.25 5.77
N SER A 61 6.67 1.69 4.78
CA SER A 61 8.09 1.29 4.90
C SER A 61 9.05 2.48 5.04
N ASP A 62 8.60 3.69 4.74
CA ASP A 62 9.38 4.92 4.83
C ASP A 62 9.24 5.64 6.18
N GLU A 63 8.38 5.15 7.09
CA GLU A 63 8.17 5.74 8.41
C GLU A 63 8.54 4.77 9.55
N ASP A 64 9.05 5.34 10.65
CA ASP A 64 9.20 4.62 11.91
C ASP A 64 7.84 4.12 12.42
N LEU A 65 7.75 2.83 12.74
CA LEU A 65 6.56 2.14 13.24
C LEU A 65 5.99 2.78 14.52
N VAL A 66 6.81 3.53 15.27
CA VAL A 66 6.38 4.25 16.46
C VAL A 66 5.21 5.21 16.17
N LYS A 67 5.25 5.95 15.06
CA LYS A 67 4.20 6.94 14.73
C LYS A 67 2.84 6.31 14.44
N PRO A 68 2.73 5.29 13.54
CA PRO A 68 1.48 4.54 13.35
C PRO A 68 0.91 3.96 14.65
N LEU A 69 1.76 3.38 15.50
CA LEU A 69 1.34 2.78 16.77
C LEU A 69 0.79 3.82 17.75
N LEU A 70 1.51 4.94 17.95
CA LEU A 70 1.04 6.02 18.82
C LEU A 70 -0.29 6.61 18.33
N ARG A 71 -0.44 6.81 17.01
CA ARG A 71 -1.70 7.27 16.40
C ARG A 71 -2.83 6.28 16.69
N PHE A 72 -2.57 4.99 16.54
CA PHE A 72 -3.53 3.93 16.81
C PHE A 72 -4.00 3.95 18.28
N PHE A 73 -3.08 3.93 19.24
CA PHE A 73 -3.44 3.93 20.67
C PHE A 73 -4.17 5.21 21.09
N ARG A 74 -3.79 6.37 20.54
CA ARG A 74 -4.48 7.64 20.81
C ARG A 74 -5.93 7.60 20.34
N ASN A 75 -6.17 7.12 19.11
CA ASN A 75 -7.52 7.01 18.55
C ASN A 75 -8.39 6.00 19.33
N ARG A 76 -7.80 4.91 19.83
CA ARG A 76 -8.50 3.94 20.68
C ARG A 76 -8.90 4.54 22.03
N ARG A 77 -8.03 5.35 22.62
CA ARG A 77 -8.29 6.03 23.90
C ARG A 77 -9.41 7.07 23.80
N SER A 78 -9.55 7.76 22.66
CA SER A 78 -10.62 8.75 22.43
C SER A 78 -12.00 8.16 22.14
N LYS A 79 -12.09 6.84 21.86
CA LYS A 79 -13.36 6.14 21.60
C LYS A 79 -13.94 5.45 22.85
N ARG A 80 -13.27 5.56 24.00
CA ARG A 80 -13.73 5.12 25.32
C ARG A 80 -14.23 6.30 26.10
#